data_AF-A0A1V0DJK5-F1
#
_entry.id   AF-A0A1V0DJK5-F1
#
_cell.length_a   1.000
_cell.length_b   1.000
_cell.length_c   1.000
_cell.angle_alpha   90.00
_cell.angle_beta   90.00
_cell.angle_gamma   90.00
#
_symmetry.space_group_name_H-M   'P 1'
#
loop_
_entity.id
_entity.type
_entity.pdbx_description
1 polymer ?
#
loop_
_entity_poly.entity_id
_entity_poly.type
_entity_poly.pdbx_seq_one_letter_code
_entity_poly.pdbx_strand_id
1 'polypeptide(L)'
;MPASTLTVLRRHAAALQSRAHAPYSRQADATVLLLADGTWVPGVRVESAAFPLTIPSPLNALTTAVAAGRTDIVAAVFSASLPAWERTFLTTLPFAPMAPVADDAVAAAPAEDLPTVGSRLDPFLPDAPPPSPADGIRLARRVAGRALVPASAFPVGCVAVLPQGRLVPGVNVEPPDWTRILCAERAALGTAVTYGAGPVTALYLSCPKDPTGTPCGACRQLLVELAPDAVLWMDRGTAPPDSSPVPTLLPGSFRGQALLRDR
;
A
#
# COMPACT_ATOMS: atom_id res chain seq x y z
N MET A 1 33.24 -6.32 -11.90
CA MET A 1 32.73 -4.98 -11.51
C MET A 1 31.47 -5.19 -10.67
N PRO A 2 31.25 -4.40 -9.61
CA PRO A 2 29.98 -4.46 -8.88
C PRO A 2 28.80 -4.17 -9.81
N ALA A 3 27.68 -4.86 -9.60
CA ALA A 3 26.46 -4.60 -10.38
C ALA A 3 25.95 -3.19 -10.09
N SER A 4 25.50 -2.47 -11.12
CA SER A 4 24.90 -1.15 -10.93
C SER A 4 23.67 -1.20 -10.04
N THR A 5 23.36 -0.10 -9.33
CA THR A 5 22.17 0.03 -8.48
C THR A 5 20.89 -0.41 -9.20
N LEU A 6 20.67 0.07 -10.43
CA LEU A 6 19.50 -0.32 -11.23
C LEU A 6 19.47 -1.83 -11.52
N THR A 7 20.61 -2.46 -11.77
CA THR A 7 20.68 -3.92 -12.00
C THR A 7 20.26 -4.70 -10.75
N VAL A 8 20.66 -4.25 -9.56
CA VAL A 8 20.25 -4.87 -8.30
C VAL A 8 18.75 -4.72 -8.06
N LEU A 9 18.21 -3.50 -8.27
CA LEU A 9 16.78 -3.23 -8.13
C LEU A 9 15.92 -4.03 -9.11
N ARG A 10 16.35 -4.20 -10.37
CA ARG A 10 15.67 -5.06 -11.36
C ARG A 10 15.52 -6.50 -10.88
N ARG A 11 16.59 -7.05 -10.29
CA ARG A 11 16.55 -8.40 -9.71
C ARG A 11 15.57 -8.49 -8.55
N HIS A 12 15.47 -7.46 -7.71
CA HIS A 12 14.46 -7.40 -6.65
C HIS A 12 13.05 -7.34 -7.23
N ALA A 13 12.79 -6.48 -8.21
CA ALA A 13 11.48 -6.36 -8.86
C ALA A 13 11.05 -7.70 -9.49
N ALA A 14 11.92 -8.35 -10.26
CA ALA A 14 11.64 -9.65 -10.86
C ALA A 14 11.29 -10.73 -9.82
N ALA A 15 12.04 -10.79 -8.72
CA ALA A 15 11.80 -11.78 -7.66
C ALA A 15 10.44 -11.59 -6.93
N LEU A 16 9.90 -10.37 -6.94
CA LEU A 16 8.67 -10.02 -6.23
C LEU A 16 7.40 -10.25 -7.05
N GLN A 17 7.48 -10.45 -8.36
CA GLN A 17 6.29 -10.65 -9.21
C GLN A 17 5.41 -11.80 -8.70
N SER A 18 6.01 -12.86 -8.16
CA SER A 18 5.30 -14.00 -7.56
C SER A 18 4.43 -13.65 -6.35
N ARG A 19 4.60 -12.46 -5.75
CA ARG A 19 3.77 -11.95 -4.64
C ARG A 19 2.53 -11.19 -5.10
N ALA A 20 2.44 -10.83 -6.39
CA ALA A 20 1.28 -10.11 -6.91
C ALA A 20 0.00 -10.92 -6.72
N HIS A 21 -1.05 -10.25 -6.24
CA HIS A 21 -2.40 -10.82 -6.25
C HIS A 21 -3.05 -10.41 -7.56
N ALA A 22 -2.87 -11.23 -8.61
CA ALA A 22 -3.40 -10.97 -9.94
C ALA A 22 -4.22 -12.15 -10.50
N PRO A 23 -5.27 -12.61 -9.78
CA PRO A 23 -6.03 -13.79 -10.18
C PRO A 23 -6.88 -13.57 -11.44
N TYR A 24 -7.13 -12.32 -11.85
CA TYR A 24 -8.02 -12.03 -12.98
C TYR A 24 -7.26 -11.83 -14.29
N SER A 25 -6.25 -10.95 -14.29
CA SER A 25 -5.48 -10.68 -15.51
C SER A 25 -4.33 -11.68 -15.74
N ARG A 26 -3.86 -12.33 -14.66
CA ARG A 26 -2.58 -13.09 -14.60
C ARG A 26 -1.35 -12.24 -14.95
N GLN A 27 -1.48 -10.91 -14.97
CA GLN A 27 -0.37 -9.99 -15.16
C GLN A 27 0.25 -9.72 -13.80
N ALA A 28 1.31 -10.46 -13.48
CA ALA A 28 2.07 -10.25 -12.25
C ALA A 28 3.14 -9.18 -12.47
N ASP A 29 2.98 -8.03 -11.82
CA ASP A 29 3.96 -6.95 -11.85
C ASP A 29 4.38 -6.49 -10.44
N ALA A 30 5.58 -5.93 -10.39
CA ALA A 30 6.19 -5.43 -9.17
C ALA A 30 6.99 -4.15 -9.46
N THR A 31 7.06 -3.30 -8.44
CA THR A 31 7.85 -2.07 -8.43
C THR A 31 8.74 -2.07 -7.20
N VAL A 32 9.97 -1.59 -7.34
CA VAL A 32 10.89 -1.36 -6.22
C VAL A 32 11.29 0.10 -6.21
N LEU A 33 10.98 0.79 -5.11
CA LEU A 33 11.46 2.14 -4.84
C LEU A 33 12.81 2.06 -4.12
N LEU A 34 13.70 3.01 -4.40
CA LEU A 34 14.95 3.23 -3.68
C LEU A 34 14.83 4.55 -2.91
N LEU A 35 15.17 4.52 -1.63
CA LEU A 35 15.21 5.69 -0.76
C LEU A 35 16.62 6.28 -0.71
N ALA A 36 16.75 7.53 -0.26
CA ALA A 36 18.01 8.27 -0.24
C ALA A 36 19.10 7.60 0.63
N ASP A 37 18.70 6.85 1.66
CA ASP A 37 19.60 6.07 2.53
C ASP A 37 19.97 4.67 1.96
N GLY A 38 19.52 4.35 0.75
CA GLY A 38 19.74 3.04 0.11
C GLY A 38 18.70 1.97 0.49
N THR A 39 17.82 2.23 1.46
CA THR A 39 16.70 1.33 1.77
C THR A 39 15.80 1.18 0.57
N TRP A 40 15.26 -0.01 0.31
CA TRP A 40 14.34 -0.23 -0.80
C TRP A 40 12.95 -0.69 -0.35
N VAL A 41 11.92 -0.25 -1.08
CA VAL A 41 10.52 -0.50 -0.76
C VAL A 41 9.84 -1.25 -1.92
N PRO A 42 9.40 -2.49 -1.72
CA PRO A 42 8.61 -3.20 -2.72
C PRO A 42 7.17 -2.72 -2.77
N GLY A 43 6.55 -2.91 -3.93
CA GLY A 43 5.11 -2.98 -4.11
C GLY A 43 4.77 -3.96 -5.22
N VAL A 44 3.62 -4.60 -5.14
CA VAL A 44 3.12 -5.50 -6.19
C VAL A 44 1.71 -5.13 -6.61
N ARG A 45 1.30 -5.60 -7.78
CA ARG A 45 -0.10 -5.47 -8.21
C ARG A 45 -1.01 -6.24 -7.26
N VAL A 46 -2.11 -5.60 -6.86
CA VAL A 46 -3.19 -6.19 -6.08
C VAL A 46 -4.50 -5.92 -6.79
N GLU A 47 -4.99 -6.92 -7.51
CA GLU A 47 -6.24 -6.83 -8.25
C GLU A 47 -7.45 -6.96 -7.33
N SER A 48 -8.57 -6.45 -7.80
CA SER A 48 -9.87 -6.66 -7.17
C SER A 48 -10.88 -7.11 -8.20
N ALA A 49 -11.88 -7.89 -7.79
CA ALA A 49 -12.99 -8.31 -8.66
C ALA A 49 -13.72 -7.12 -9.27
N ALA A 50 -13.75 -5.98 -8.56
CA ALA A 50 -14.05 -4.68 -9.14
C ALA A 50 -12.75 -4.10 -9.74
N PHE A 51 -12.51 -4.39 -11.03
CA PHE A 51 -11.23 -4.10 -11.70
C PHE A 51 -10.69 -2.67 -11.53
N PRO A 52 -11.51 -1.59 -11.57
CA PRO A 52 -11.02 -0.22 -11.35
C PRO A 52 -10.40 0.03 -9.98
N LEU A 53 -10.59 -0.88 -9.01
CA LEU A 53 -10.03 -0.77 -7.66
C LEU A 53 -8.65 -1.42 -7.51
N THR A 54 -8.14 -2.06 -8.57
CA THR A 54 -6.80 -2.64 -8.61
C THR A 54 -5.77 -1.62 -8.13
N ILE A 55 -4.88 -2.05 -7.24
CA ILE A 55 -3.75 -1.26 -6.75
C ILE A 55 -2.55 -1.57 -7.65
N PRO A 56 -2.09 -0.62 -8.49
CA PRO A 56 -0.89 -0.79 -9.29
C PRO A 56 0.35 -0.93 -8.41
N SER A 57 1.34 -1.73 -8.82
CA SER A 57 2.55 -1.95 -8.01
C SER A 57 3.31 -0.68 -7.61
N PRO A 58 3.42 0.39 -8.44
CA PRO A 58 4.12 1.59 -7.99
C PRO A 58 3.34 2.36 -6.92
N LEU A 59 2.01 2.36 -6.99
CA LEU A 59 1.16 3.00 -5.98
C LEU A 59 1.19 2.22 -4.65
N ASN A 60 1.24 0.89 -4.73
CA ASN A 60 1.42 0.05 -3.56
C ASN A 60 2.77 0.32 -2.87
N ALA A 61 3.87 0.40 -3.64
CA ALA A 61 5.18 0.72 -3.10
C ALA A 61 5.24 2.11 -2.47
N LEU A 62 4.65 3.12 -3.15
CA LEU A 62 4.58 4.50 -2.66
C LEU A 62 3.81 4.58 -1.34
N THR A 63 2.62 3.97 -1.28
CA THR A 63 1.78 4.03 -0.08
C THR A 63 2.38 3.26 1.08
N THR A 64 3.13 2.18 0.82
CA THR A 64 3.96 1.48 1.81
C THR A 64 5.01 2.42 2.40
N ALA A 65 5.77 3.12 1.53
CA ALA A 65 6.83 4.05 1.98
C ALA A 65 6.24 5.18 2.84
N VAL A 66 5.16 5.81 2.37
CA VAL A 66 4.50 6.92 3.08
C VAL A 66 3.92 6.44 4.42
N ALA A 67 3.29 5.27 4.47
CA ALA A 67 2.79 4.69 5.72
C ALA A 67 3.91 4.38 6.73
N ALA A 68 5.12 4.07 6.26
CA ALA A 68 6.32 3.94 7.08
C ALA A 68 6.97 5.30 7.45
N GLY A 69 6.42 6.42 6.98
CA GLY A 69 6.96 7.77 7.23
C GLY A 69 8.12 8.15 6.31
N ARG A 70 8.24 7.50 5.14
CA ARG A 70 9.32 7.73 4.16
C ARG A 70 8.77 8.38 2.90
N THR A 71 9.35 9.52 2.53
CA THR A 71 9.06 10.26 1.29
C THR A 71 10.32 10.61 0.50
N ASP A 72 11.49 10.20 0.99
CA ASP A 72 12.82 10.44 0.42
C ASP A 72 13.15 9.46 -0.71
N ILE A 73 12.22 9.27 -1.64
CA ILE A 73 12.35 8.36 -2.79
C ILE A 73 13.25 9.00 -3.84
N VAL A 74 14.28 8.28 -4.28
CA VAL A 74 15.26 8.76 -5.27
C VAL A 74 15.25 7.98 -6.57
N ALA A 75 14.70 6.77 -6.59
CA ALA A 75 14.49 6.01 -7.82
C ALA A 75 13.33 5.01 -7.69
N ALA A 76 12.82 4.57 -8.83
CA ALA A 76 11.90 3.45 -8.94
C ALA A 76 12.29 2.57 -10.13
N VAL A 77 12.24 1.26 -9.93
CA VAL A 77 12.41 0.25 -10.98
C VAL A 77 11.17 -0.60 -11.09
N PHE A 78 10.73 -0.82 -12.32
CA PHE A 78 9.50 -1.53 -12.67
C PHE A 78 9.85 -2.90 -13.25
N SER A 79 9.06 -3.93 -12.96
CA SER A 79 9.12 -5.17 -13.75
C SER A 79 8.67 -4.88 -15.20
N ALA A 80 9.21 -5.62 -16.17
CA ALA A 80 9.11 -5.32 -17.61
C ALA A 80 7.68 -5.28 -18.22
N SER A 81 6.62 -5.54 -17.45
CA SER A 81 5.24 -5.62 -17.93
C SER A 81 4.37 -4.38 -17.67
N LEU A 82 4.92 -3.32 -17.06
CA LEU A 82 4.13 -2.13 -16.67
C LEU A 82 3.91 -1.14 -17.83
N PRO A 83 2.65 -0.74 -18.12
CA PRO A 83 2.35 0.31 -19.09
C PRO A 83 2.97 1.66 -18.74
N ALA A 84 3.28 2.47 -19.76
CA ALA A 84 3.92 3.79 -19.57
C ALA A 84 3.16 4.71 -18.59
N TRP A 85 1.83 4.75 -18.69
CA TRP A 85 0.98 5.58 -17.85
C TRP A 85 0.96 5.16 -16.37
N GLU A 86 1.28 3.89 -16.05
CA GLU A 86 1.44 3.42 -14.67
C GLU A 86 2.80 3.82 -14.09
N ARG A 87 3.83 3.98 -14.94
CA ARG A 87 5.19 4.37 -14.53
C ARG A 87 5.32 5.87 -14.28
N THR A 88 4.67 6.70 -15.08
CA THR A 88 4.94 8.14 -15.13
C THR A 88 4.31 8.95 -14.00
N PHE A 89 3.32 8.44 -13.26
CA PHE A 89 2.77 9.24 -12.16
C PHE A 89 3.79 9.50 -11.03
N LEU A 90 4.80 8.62 -10.88
CA LEU A 90 5.87 8.86 -9.91
C LEU A 90 6.69 10.12 -10.25
N THR A 91 6.76 10.51 -11.53
CA THR A 91 7.46 11.73 -11.96
C THR A 91 6.68 13.01 -11.66
N THR A 92 5.43 12.89 -11.21
CA THR A 92 4.58 14.04 -10.86
C THR A 92 4.47 14.26 -9.34
N LEU A 93 5.11 13.41 -8.53
CA LEU A 93 5.08 13.56 -7.07
C LEU A 93 5.78 14.86 -6.65
N PRO A 94 5.15 15.70 -5.82
CA PRO A 94 5.66 17.04 -5.51
C PRO A 94 6.94 17.05 -4.65
N PHE A 95 7.30 15.92 -4.06
CA PHE A 95 8.46 15.76 -3.17
C PHE A 95 9.56 14.86 -3.76
N ALA A 96 9.37 14.34 -4.98
CA ALA A 96 10.32 13.43 -5.61
C ALA A 96 10.38 13.69 -7.12
N PRO A 97 10.99 14.82 -7.57
CA PRO A 97 11.17 15.08 -8.98
C PRO A 97 12.10 14.00 -9.56
N MET A 98 11.54 13.14 -10.41
CA MET A 98 12.26 12.05 -11.07
C MET A 98 12.02 12.11 -12.57
N ALA A 99 13.01 11.72 -13.35
CA ALA A 99 12.90 11.58 -14.80
C ALA A 99 13.12 10.13 -15.21
N PRO A 100 12.59 9.69 -16.36
CA PRO A 100 12.96 8.41 -16.94
C PRO A 100 14.48 8.34 -17.19
N VAL A 101 15.10 7.27 -16.69
CA VAL A 101 16.53 6.95 -16.92
C VAL A 101 16.72 5.65 -17.69
N ALA A 102 15.66 4.85 -17.80
CA ALA A 102 15.52 3.69 -18.68
C ALA A 102 14.03 3.44 -18.94
N ASP A 103 13.69 2.52 -19.85
CA ASP A 103 12.30 2.13 -20.09
C ASP A 103 11.61 1.62 -18.81
N ASP A 104 12.36 0.94 -17.95
CA ASP A 104 11.88 0.32 -16.72
C ASP A 104 12.33 1.07 -15.45
N ALA A 105 12.83 2.30 -15.57
CA ALA A 105 13.31 3.04 -14.41
C ALA A 105 13.12 4.56 -14.49
N VAL A 106 12.75 5.16 -13.35
CA VAL A 106 12.79 6.61 -13.12
C VAL A 106 13.71 6.91 -11.94
N ALA A 107 14.40 8.03 -11.98
CA ALA A 107 15.33 8.43 -10.92
C ALA A 107 15.48 9.95 -10.81
N ALA A 108 15.88 10.42 -9.63
CA ALA A 108 16.18 11.83 -9.33
C ALA A 108 17.61 12.24 -9.75
N ALA A 109 18.46 11.27 -10.07
CA ALA A 109 19.85 11.46 -10.48
C ALA A 109 20.26 10.39 -11.52
N PRO A 110 21.38 10.57 -12.25
CA PRO A 110 21.97 9.53 -13.09
C PRO A 110 22.19 8.21 -12.33
N ALA A 111 22.19 7.09 -13.07
CA ALA A 111 22.21 5.76 -12.47
C ALA A 111 23.47 5.47 -11.65
N GLU A 112 24.59 6.08 -12.03
CA GLU A 112 25.90 6.04 -11.36
C GLU A 112 25.93 6.80 -10.03
N ASP A 113 25.03 7.77 -9.84
CA ASP A 113 24.95 8.63 -8.66
C ASP A 113 23.91 8.13 -7.64
N LEU A 114 23.15 7.09 -7.98
CA LEU A 114 22.15 6.51 -7.08
C LEU A 114 22.81 5.81 -5.88
N PRO A 115 22.21 5.88 -4.68
CA PRO A 115 22.76 5.23 -3.51
C PRO A 115 22.85 3.72 -3.71
N THR A 116 23.80 3.09 -3.02
CA THR A 116 23.94 1.64 -3.03
C THR A 116 22.70 0.99 -2.42
N VAL A 117 22.18 -0.06 -3.05
CA VAL A 117 21.01 -0.78 -2.54
C VAL A 117 21.35 -1.46 -1.21
N GLY A 118 20.67 -1.04 -0.16
CA GLY A 118 20.76 -1.58 1.19
C GLY A 118 19.66 -2.59 1.51
N SER A 119 19.15 -2.53 2.75
CA SER A 119 18.11 -3.45 3.23
C SER A 119 16.73 -3.14 2.68
N ARG A 120 15.87 -4.16 2.65
CA ARG A 120 14.44 -3.98 2.43
C ARG A 120 13.83 -3.24 3.62
N LEU A 121 12.94 -2.29 3.36
CA LEU A 121 12.12 -1.66 4.40
C LEU A 121 11.39 -2.73 5.22
N ASP A 122 11.39 -2.58 6.54
CA ASP A 122 10.47 -3.28 7.42
C ASP A 122 9.18 -2.46 7.55
N PRO A 123 8.02 -2.94 7.06
CA PRO A 123 6.78 -2.17 7.08
C PRO A 123 6.08 -2.25 8.44
N PHE A 124 6.56 -3.09 9.36
CA PHE A 124 5.86 -3.34 10.60
C PHE A 124 6.08 -2.20 11.59
N LEU A 125 5.01 -1.83 12.30
CA LEU A 125 5.16 -0.96 13.45
C LEU A 125 5.95 -1.72 14.53
N PRO A 126 6.85 -1.04 15.27
CA PRO A 126 7.57 -1.64 16.39
C PRO A 126 6.64 -1.92 17.59
N ASP A 127 5.40 -1.44 17.53
CA ASP A 127 4.36 -1.66 18.52
C ASP A 127 3.93 -3.14 18.58
N ALA A 128 3.70 -3.63 19.80
CA ALA A 128 2.99 -4.88 20.02
C ALA A 128 1.53 -4.78 19.54
N PRO A 129 0.87 -5.91 19.21
CA PRO A 129 -0.53 -5.88 18.82
C PRO A 129 -1.39 -5.19 19.90
N PRO A 130 -2.39 -4.38 19.51
CA PRO A 130 -3.16 -3.61 20.47
C PRO A 130 -3.87 -4.53 21.47
N PRO A 131 -3.69 -4.31 22.79
CA PRO A 131 -4.32 -5.13 23.81
C PRO A 131 -5.82 -4.83 23.99
N SER A 132 -6.30 -3.73 23.40
CA SER A 132 -7.72 -3.35 23.41
C SER A 132 -8.12 -2.63 22.11
N PRO A 133 -9.43 -2.57 21.80
CA PRO A 133 -9.92 -1.77 20.68
C PRO A 133 -9.55 -0.30 20.75
N ALA A 134 -9.60 0.29 21.95
CA ALA A 134 -9.25 1.69 22.16
C ALA A 134 -7.76 1.95 21.84
N ASP A 135 -6.89 0.98 22.15
CA ASP A 135 -5.45 1.07 21.87
C ASP A 135 -5.18 1.03 20.37
N GLY A 136 -5.93 0.18 19.65
CA GLY A 136 -5.85 0.10 18.19
C GLY A 136 -6.32 1.38 17.52
N ILE A 137 -7.40 2.01 17.99
CA ILE A 137 -7.85 3.32 17.49
C ILE A 137 -6.83 4.43 17.81
N ARG A 138 -6.22 4.43 19.00
CA ARG A 138 -5.15 5.40 19.32
C ARG A 138 -3.96 5.24 18.38
N LEU A 139 -3.61 4.01 18.04
CA LEU A 139 -2.56 3.74 17.07
C LEU A 139 -2.95 4.18 15.64
N ALA A 140 -4.19 3.92 15.21
CA ALA A 140 -4.73 4.36 13.92
C ALA A 140 -4.69 5.90 13.77
N ARG A 141 -5.08 6.63 14.83
CA ARG A 141 -4.97 8.11 14.89
C ARG A 141 -3.52 8.58 14.73
N ARG A 142 -2.59 7.91 15.40
CA ARG A 142 -1.17 8.27 15.35
C ARG A 142 -0.60 8.08 13.95
N VAL A 143 -0.88 6.95 13.30
CA VAL A 143 -0.37 6.68 11.95
C VAL A 143 -0.99 7.61 10.90
N ALA A 144 -2.23 8.08 11.10
CA ALA A 144 -2.88 9.06 10.22
C ALA A 144 -2.05 10.34 10.03
N GLY A 145 -1.19 10.69 11.01
CA GLY A 145 -0.25 11.81 10.89
C GLY A 145 0.81 11.67 9.80
N ARG A 146 0.97 10.46 9.21
CA ARG A 146 1.88 10.20 8.08
C ARG A 146 1.20 10.34 6.71
N ALA A 147 -0.12 10.59 6.67
CA ALA A 147 -0.87 10.69 5.43
C ALA A 147 -0.35 11.80 4.52
N LEU A 148 -0.30 11.52 3.22
CA LEU A 148 0.04 12.51 2.20
C LEU A 148 -1.27 12.99 1.56
N VAL A 149 -1.78 14.12 2.03
CA VAL A 149 -3.13 14.61 1.69
C VAL A 149 -3.17 16.10 1.28
N PRO A 150 -2.35 16.53 0.30
CA PRO A 150 -2.30 17.93 -0.11
C PRO A 150 -3.61 18.45 -0.70
N ALA A 151 -4.47 17.59 -1.27
CA ALA A 151 -5.69 18.03 -1.94
C ALA A 151 -6.86 18.16 -0.97
N SER A 152 -7.07 17.18 -0.09
CA SER A 152 -8.21 17.16 0.84
C SER A 152 -7.88 17.72 2.23
N ALA A 153 -6.61 17.74 2.61
CA ALA A 153 -6.17 17.92 4.00
C ALA A 153 -6.89 16.96 4.98
N PHE A 154 -7.33 15.78 4.53
CA PHE A 154 -8.12 14.83 5.30
C PHE A 154 -7.29 13.57 5.61
N PRO A 155 -6.52 13.54 6.71
CA PRO A 155 -5.70 12.39 7.05
C PRO A 155 -6.58 11.23 7.52
N VAL A 156 -6.24 10.03 7.07
CA VAL A 156 -6.86 8.76 7.47
C VAL A 156 -5.75 7.78 7.81
N GLY A 157 -5.90 7.10 8.92
CA GLY A 157 -4.97 6.07 9.38
C GLY A 157 -5.66 4.74 9.54
N CYS A 158 -4.99 3.68 9.10
CA CYS A 158 -5.40 2.31 9.28
C CYS A 158 -4.26 1.47 9.86
N VAL A 159 -4.57 0.50 10.69
CA VAL A 159 -3.59 -0.48 11.20
C VAL A 159 -4.18 -1.86 11.01
N ALA A 160 -3.53 -2.68 10.18
CA ALA A 160 -3.89 -4.08 9.98
C ALA A 160 -3.12 -4.96 10.96
N VAL A 161 -3.85 -5.84 11.66
CA VAL A 161 -3.30 -6.88 12.54
C VAL A 161 -3.12 -8.15 11.75
N LEU A 162 -1.91 -8.70 11.81
CA LEU A 162 -1.48 -9.90 11.10
C LEU A 162 -1.14 -11.01 12.11
N PRO A 163 -0.88 -12.24 11.64
CA PRO A 163 -0.48 -13.32 12.50
C PRO A 163 0.81 -12.99 13.26
N GLN A 164 0.98 -13.64 14.41
CA GLN A 164 2.08 -13.39 15.35
C GLN A 164 2.12 -11.94 15.88
N GLY A 165 1.00 -11.20 15.80
CA GLY A 165 0.88 -9.87 16.38
C GLY A 165 1.51 -8.75 15.57
N ARG A 166 1.98 -9.02 14.34
CA ARG A 166 2.58 -7.99 13.49
C ARG A 166 1.54 -6.96 13.07
N LEU A 167 1.96 -5.70 13.00
CA LEU A 167 1.09 -4.58 12.67
C LEU A 167 1.58 -3.86 11.43
N VAL A 168 0.72 -3.74 10.41
CA VAL A 168 1.02 -2.99 9.20
C VAL A 168 0.23 -1.67 9.21
N PRO A 169 0.90 -0.51 9.15
CA PRO A 169 0.22 0.76 9.02
C PRO A 169 -0.22 0.98 7.57
N GLY A 170 -1.31 1.73 7.42
CA GLY A 170 -1.74 2.30 6.16
C GLY A 170 -2.21 3.73 6.38
N VAL A 171 -1.99 4.58 5.39
CA VAL A 171 -2.47 5.95 5.35
C VAL A 171 -2.98 6.29 3.97
N ASN A 172 -3.87 7.27 3.86
CA ASN A 172 -4.25 7.75 2.55
C ASN A 172 -3.13 8.58 1.91
N VAL A 173 -2.99 8.41 0.60
CA VAL A 173 -1.98 9.06 -0.23
C VAL A 173 -2.66 9.63 -1.46
N GLU A 174 -2.50 10.94 -1.65
CA GLU A 174 -3.11 11.72 -2.72
C GLU A 174 -2.06 12.20 -3.71
N PRO A 175 -1.65 11.37 -4.69
CA PRO A 175 -0.88 11.87 -5.81
C PRO A 175 -1.72 12.91 -6.60
N PRO A 176 -1.09 13.75 -7.44
CA PRO A 176 -1.82 14.78 -8.21
C PRO A 176 -2.94 14.23 -9.08
N ASP A 177 -2.83 12.97 -9.49
CA ASP A 177 -3.88 12.27 -10.21
C ASP A 177 -4.92 11.69 -9.23
N TRP A 178 -6.09 12.33 -9.20
CA TRP A 178 -7.21 11.92 -8.36
C TRP A 178 -7.70 10.49 -8.58
N THR A 179 -7.47 9.90 -9.76
CA THR A 179 -7.86 8.51 -10.04
C THR A 179 -6.99 7.49 -9.30
N ARG A 180 -5.82 7.92 -8.78
CA ARG A 180 -4.83 7.09 -8.10
C ARG A 180 -4.76 7.37 -6.59
N ILE A 181 -5.72 8.09 -6.03
CA ILE A 181 -5.81 8.25 -4.57
C ILE A 181 -6.07 6.88 -3.95
N LEU A 182 -5.21 6.50 -3.01
CA LEU A 182 -5.34 5.26 -2.25
C LEU A 182 -5.72 5.56 -0.82
N CYS A 183 -6.72 4.85 -0.31
CA CYS A 183 -7.19 4.96 1.07
C CYS A 183 -6.31 4.14 2.01
N ALA A 184 -6.35 4.48 3.30
CA ALA A 184 -5.50 3.86 4.33
C ALA A 184 -5.66 2.34 4.44
N GLU A 185 -6.89 1.83 4.35
CA GLU A 185 -7.18 0.40 4.47
C GLU A 185 -6.60 -0.38 3.29
N ARG A 186 -6.76 0.16 2.06
CA ARG A 186 -6.21 -0.44 0.84
C ARG A 186 -4.68 -0.40 0.85
N ALA A 187 -4.07 0.66 1.36
CA ALA A 187 -2.62 0.75 1.54
C ALA A 187 -2.09 -0.33 2.51
N ALA A 188 -2.77 -0.54 3.64
CA ALA A 188 -2.40 -1.57 4.61
C ALA A 188 -2.53 -2.98 4.02
N LEU A 189 -3.64 -3.27 3.32
CA LEU A 189 -3.85 -4.55 2.63
C LEU A 189 -2.81 -4.78 1.52
N GLY A 190 -2.54 -3.77 0.71
CA GLY A 190 -1.54 -3.83 -0.35
C GLY A 190 -0.13 -4.14 0.17
N THR A 191 0.22 -3.54 1.31
CA THR A 191 1.47 -3.83 2.04
C THR A 191 1.48 -5.27 2.56
N ALA A 192 0.41 -5.72 3.22
CA ALA A 192 0.31 -7.10 3.73
C ALA A 192 0.50 -8.15 2.62
N VAL A 193 -0.10 -7.93 1.44
CA VAL A 193 0.08 -8.78 0.26
C VAL A 193 1.54 -8.75 -0.23
N THR A 194 2.09 -7.55 -0.46
CA THR A 194 3.48 -7.36 -0.94
C THR A 194 4.50 -8.11 -0.08
N TYR A 195 4.33 -8.04 1.24
CA TYR A 195 5.27 -8.63 2.20
C TYR A 195 4.97 -10.10 2.51
N GLY A 196 3.89 -10.67 1.97
CA GLY A 196 3.46 -12.03 2.28
C GLY A 196 3.22 -12.21 3.78
N ALA A 197 2.62 -11.20 4.43
CA ALA A 197 2.57 -11.11 5.89
C ALA A 197 1.49 -12.01 6.53
N GLY A 198 0.73 -12.75 5.73
CA GLY A 198 -0.36 -13.62 6.18
C GLY A 198 -1.72 -12.93 6.18
N PRO A 199 -2.79 -13.63 6.58
CA PRO A 199 -4.14 -13.09 6.60
C PRO A 199 -4.30 -11.98 7.65
N VAL A 200 -4.98 -10.90 7.29
CA VAL A 200 -5.34 -9.84 8.24
C VAL A 200 -6.50 -10.32 9.11
N THR A 201 -6.38 -10.23 10.43
CA THR A 201 -7.38 -10.72 11.39
C THR A 201 -8.22 -9.60 12.00
N ALA A 202 -7.68 -8.38 12.04
CA ALA A 202 -8.41 -7.19 12.47
C ALA A 202 -7.81 -5.95 11.82
N LEU A 203 -8.60 -4.89 11.71
CA LEU A 203 -8.14 -3.57 11.30
C LEU A 203 -8.67 -2.51 12.27
N TYR A 204 -7.90 -1.45 12.46
CA TYR A 204 -8.32 -0.25 13.18
C TYR A 204 -8.29 0.94 12.23
N LEU A 205 -9.42 1.63 12.05
CA LEU A 205 -9.56 2.77 11.16
C LEU A 205 -9.88 4.03 11.96
N SER A 206 -9.16 5.11 11.67
CA SER A 206 -9.47 6.44 12.19
C SER A 206 -9.35 7.50 11.10
N CYS A 207 -10.32 8.40 11.09
CA CYS A 207 -10.29 9.65 10.34
C CYS A 207 -10.27 10.79 11.38
N PRO A 208 -9.11 11.31 11.82
CA PRO A 208 -9.07 12.26 12.94
C PRO A 208 -9.91 13.53 12.76
N LYS A 209 -10.15 13.95 11.51
CA LYS A 209 -10.99 15.12 11.20
C LYS A 209 -12.49 14.82 11.11
N ASP A 210 -12.87 13.56 10.97
CA ASP A 210 -14.24 13.07 11.09
C ASP A 210 -14.19 11.73 11.82
N PRO A 211 -14.12 11.74 13.16
CA PRO A 211 -13.99 10.52 13.94
C PRO A 211 -15.18 9.56 13.82
N THR A 212 -16.22 9.89 13.05
CA THR A 212 -17.34 8.99 12.73
C THR A 212 -17.24 8.35 11.35
N GLY A 213 -16.21 8.73 10.58
CA GLY A 213 -15.93 8.21 9.25
C GLY A 213 -15.90 6.69 9.21
N THR A 214 -16.33 6.14 8.08
CA THR A 214 -16.35 4.71 7.79
C THR A 214 -15.59 4.44 6.49
N PRO A 215 -15.17 3.20 6.20
CA PRO A 215 -14.49 2.89 4.95
C PRO A 215 -15.32 3.30 3.74
N CYS A 216 -14.68 3.83 2.71
CA CYS A 216 -15.34 4.10 1.44
C CYS A 216 -15.72 2.78 0.72
N GLY A 217 -16.60 2.86 -0.28
CA GLY A 217 -17.05 1.66 -1.02
C GLY A 217 -15.90 0.82 -1.60
N ALA A 218 -14.85 1.48 -2.10
CA ALA A 218 -13.67 0.80 -2.63
C ALA A 218 -12.90 0.01 -1.56
N CYS A 219 -12.74 0.57 -0.35
CA CYS A 219 -12.12 -0.14 0.76
C CYS A 219 -12.95 -1.35 1.18
N ARG A 220 -14.27 -1.19 1.26
CA ARG A 220 -15.17 -2.28 1.67
C ARG A 220 -15.09 -3.45 0.70
N GLN A 221 -15.03 -3.18 -0.61
CA GLN A 221 -14.87 -4.21 -1.63
C GLN A 221 -13.55 -4.99 -1.44
N LEU A 222 -12.40 -4.29 -1.34
CA LEU A 222 -11.11 -4.95 -1.18
C LEU A 222 -10.96 -5.68 0.17
N LEU A 223 -11.54 -5.13 1.24
CA LEU A 223 -11.58 -5.78 2.55
C LEU A 223 -12.30 -7.12 2.46
N VAL A 224 -13.48 -7.17 1.83
CA VAL A 224 -14.23 -8.43 1.68
C VAL A 224 -13.49 -9.46 0.84
N GLU A 225 -12.68 -9.02 -0.13
CA GLU A 225 -11.88 -9.92 -0.96
C GLU A 225 -10.62 -10.45 -0.27
N LEU A 226 -9.89 -9.58 0.46
CA LEU A 226 -8.56 -9.91 1.00
C LEU A 226 -8.52 -10.17 2.51
N ALA A 227 -9.55 -9.79 3.23
CA ALA A 227 -9.67 -9.94 4.69
C ALA A 227 -11.11 -10.31 5.13
N PRO A 228 -11.76 -11.33 4.50
CA PRO A 228 -13.16 -11.66 4.76
C PRO A 228 -13.46 -12.09 6.20
N ASP A 229 -12.47 -12.62 6.91
CA ASP A 229 -12.63 -13.08 8.29
C ASP A 229 -12.21 -12.02 9.33
N ALA A 230 -11.81 -10.82 8.88
CA ALA A 230 -11.35 -9.78 9.77
C ALA A 230 -12.52 -9.00 10.41
N VAL A 231 -12.23 -8.42 11.58
CA VAL A 231 -13.08 -7.40 12.22
C VAL A 231 -12.47 -6.02 11.98
N LEU A 232 -13.28 -5.09 11.47
CA LEU A 232 -12.90 -3.69 11.38
C LEU A 232 -13.41 -2.94 12.62
N TRP A 233 -12.50 -2.32 13.36
CA TRP A 233 -12.77 -1.37 14.41
C TRP A 233 -12.71 0.05 13.86
N MET A 234 -13.74 0.84 14.13
CA MET A 234 -13.89 2.20 13.64
C MET A 234 -13.88 3.17 14.81
N ASP A 235 -13.18 4.27 14.60
CA ASP A 235 -13.18 5.40 15.52
C ASP A 235 -14.61 5.93 15.74
N ARG A 236 -14.85 6.47 16.94
CA ARG A 236 -16.06 7.19 17.36
C ARG A 236 -15.72 8.40 18.25
N GLY A 237 -14.53 8.98 18.06
CA GLY A 237 -14.06 10.15 18.80
C GLY A 237 -13.81 9.83 20.27
N THR A 238 -14.60 10.42 21.15
CA THR A 238 -14.51 10.16 22.61
C THR A 238 -15.32 8.94 23.04
N ALA A 239 -16.24 8.46 22.19
CA ALA A 239 -17.02 7.26 22.48
C ALA A 239 -16.19 5.99 22.25
N PRO A 240 -16.59 4.85 22.84
CA PRO A 240 -15.97 3.56 22.55
C PRO A 240 -15.96 3.27 21.04
N PRO A 241 -14.89 2.62 20.53
CA PRO A 241 -14.84 2.21 19.13
C PRO A 241 -16.02 1.33 18.74
N ASP A 242 -16.53 1.54 17.54
CA ASP A 242 -17.52 0.66 16.92
C ASP A 242 -16.80 -0.47 16.16
N SER A 243 -17.47 -1.59 15.91
CA SER A 243 -16.87 -2.73 15.22
C SER A 243 -17.85 -3.39 14.25
N SER A 244 -17.32 -3.88 13.15
CA SER A 244 -18.12 -4.63 12.17
C SER A 244 -17.28 -5.77 11.58
N PRO A 245 -17.81 -7.00 11.49
CA PRO A 245 -17.25 -8.01 10.62
C PRO A 245 -17.15 -7.47 9.19
N VAL A 246 -16.01 -7.69 8.54
CA VAL A 246 -15.77 -7.17 7.19
C VAL A 246 -16.90 -7.50 6.18
N PRO A 247 -17.48 -8.71 6.15
CA PRO A 247 -18.57 -9.04 5.22
C PRO A 247 -19.84 -8.19 5.39
N THR A 248 -20.09 -7.65 6.58
CA THR A 248 -21.25 -6.80 6.88
C THR A 248 -21.08 -5.39 6.33
N LEU A 249 -19.85 -4.95 6.05
CA LEU A 249 -19.58 -3.62 5.51
C LEU A 249 -20.09 -3.44 4.07
N LEU A 250 -20.16 -4.54 3.30
CA LEU A 250 -20.66 -4.55 1.92
C LEU A 250 -21.60 -5.75 1.68
N PRO A 251 -22.86 -5.66 2.14
CA PRO A 251 -23.85 -6.71 1.92
C PRO A 251 -24.03 -7.01 0.43
N GLY A 252 -24.04 -8.30 0.06
CA GLY A 252 -24.16 -8.70 -1.34
C GLY A 252 -22.93 -8.42 -2.20
N SER A 253 -21.75 -8.21 -1.58
CA SER A 253 -20.47 -7.96 -2.26
C SER A 253 -20.25 -8.87 -3.47
N PHE A 254 -19.79 -8.29 -4.58
CA PHE A 254 -19.34 -9.06 -5.74
C PHE A 254 -18.02 -9.77 -5.40
N ARG A 255 -17.97 -11.11 -5.53
CA ARG A 255 -16.77 -11.91 -5.15
C ARG A 255 -15.90 -12.35 -6.33
N GLY A 256 -16.28 -12.02 -7.56
CA GLY A 256 -15.52 -12.41 -8.75
C GLY A 256 -15.37 -13.92 -8.99
N GLN A 257 -16.01 -14.81 -8.21
CA GLN A 257 -15.80 -16.26 -8.27
C GLN A 257 -16.05 -16.83 -9.68
N ALA A 258 -17.03 -16.29 -10.41
CA ALA A 258 -17.32 -16.70 -11.77
C ALA A 258 -16.23 -16.30 -12.77
N LEU A 259 -15.46 -15.25 -12.48
CA LEU A 259 -14.32 -14.81 -13.30
C LEU A 259 -13.11 -15.75 -13.15
N LEU A 260 -13.10 -16.57 -12.10
CA LEU A 260 -12.05 -17.55 -11.80
C LEU A 260 -12.36 -18.95 -12.35
N ARG A 261 -13.58 -19.18 -12.88
CA ARG A 261 -13.96 -20.47 -13.45
C ARG A 261 -13.49 -20.56 -14.91
N ASP A 262 -12.77 -21.63 -15.21
CA ASP A 262 -12.30 -22.06 -16.54
C ASP A 262 -11.56 -20.99 -17.37
N ARG A 263 -10.26 -20.79 -17.09
CA ARG A 263 -9.23 -20.23 -18.00
C ARG A 263 -7.81 -20.65 -17.68
#